data_AF-A0A7S2JD58-F1
#
_entry.id   AF-A0A7S2JD58-F1
#
_cell.length_a   1.000
_cell.length_b   1.000
_cell.length_c   1.000
_cell.angle_alpha   90.00
_cell.angle_beta   90.00
_cell.angle_gamma   90.00
#
_symmetry.space_group_name_H-M   'P 1'
#
loop_
_entity.id
_entity.type
_entity.pdbx_description
1 polymer ?
#
loop_
_entity_poly.entity_id
_entity_poly.type
_entity_poly.pdbx_seq_one_letter_code
_entity_poly.pdbx_strand_id
1 'polypeptide(L)'
;VSGFVEHGESVERAAAREVLEETGVVAASAELVASQPWPCGRGASCEVMLAVFARAAPGAEAIDVHGHGQAGGGELEEARWFDRPAVTKILSTPPGGKDIWVPAAFAAAHHLLAGWQQGSARVPSLP
;
A
#
# COMPACT_ATOMS: atom_id res chain seq x y z
N VAL A 1 3.40 -1.90 0.88
CA VAL A 1 2.62 -2.58 1.91
C VAL A 1 1.38 -3.17 1.31
N SER A 2 1.32 -4.49 1.38
CA SER A 2 0.16 -5.30 1.02
C SER A 2 0.37 -6.68 1.61
N GLY A 3 -0.63 -7.21 2.30
CA GLY A 3 -0.59 -8.57 2.77
C GLY A 3 -1.98 -9.17 2.90
N PHE A 4 -2.02 -10.41 3.37
CA PHE A 4 -3.26 -11.16 3.46
C PHE A 4 -4.02 -10.82 4.74
N VAL A 5 -5.34 -10.91 4.66
CA VAL A 5 -6.19 -10.88 5.85
C VAL A 5 -6.10 -12.23 6.56
N GLU A 6 -5.70 -12.21 7.83
CA GLU A 6 -5.62 -13.35 8.73
C GLU A 6 -6.98 -13.75 9.32
N HIS A 7 -7.00 -14.89 10.02
CA HIS A 7 -8.24 -15.42 10.57
C HIS A 7 -8.75 -14.55 11.73
N GLY A 8 -9.99 -14.06 11.60
CA GLY A 8 -10.66 -13.29 12.66
C GLY A 8 -10.25 -11.81 12.74
N GLU A 9 -9.49 -11.29 11.76
CA GLU A 9 -9.21 -9.86 11.68
C GLU A 9 -10.10 -9.13 10.66
N SER A 10 -10.31 -7.83 10.88
CA SER A 10 -10.95 -6.96 9.89
C SER A 10 -9.92 -6.47 8.87
N VAL A 11 -10.40 -5.98 7.73
CA VAL A 11 -9.53 -5.42 6.68
C VAL A 11 -8.70 -4.25 7.19
N GLU A 12 -9.29 -3.40 8.02
CA GLU A 12 -8.62 -2.26 8.66
C GLU A 12 -7.53 -2.71 9.63
N ARG A 13 -7.78 -3.80 10.38
CA ARG A 13 -6.78 -4.39 11.28
C ARG A 13 -5.64 -5.03 10.51
N ALA A 14 -5.95 -5.76 9.44
CA ALA A 14 -4.95 -6.34 8.54
C ALA A 14 -4.05 -5.23 7.97
N ALA A 15 -4.64 -4.17 7.41
CA ALA A 15 -3.87 -3.06 6.86
C ALA A 15 -2.97 -2.37 7.90
N ALA A 16 -3.46 -2.15 9.12
CA ALA A 16 -2.66 -1.57 10.19
C ALA A 16 -1.52 -2.49 10.64
N ARG A 17 -1.76 -3.81 10.71
CA ARG A 17 -0.76 -4.83 11.03
C ARG A 17 0.34 -4.88 9.97
N GLU A 18 -0.03 -5.02 8.70
CA GLU A 18 0.92 -5.09 7.58
C GLU A 18 1.78 -3.81 7.48
N VAL A 19 1.21 -2.62 7.71
CA VAL A 19 1.99 -1.37 7.75
C VAL A 19 3.02 -1.40 8.89
N LEU A 20 2.64 -1.88 10.08
CA LEU A 20 3.54 -2.00 11.20
C LEU A 20 4.64 -3.05 10.95
N GLU A 21 4.28 -4.22 10.43
CA GLU A 21 5.20 -5.33 10.20
C GLU A 21 6.21 -5.00 9.10
N GLU A 22 5.77 -4.46 7.97
CA GLU A 22 6.66 -4.17 6.83
C GLU A 22 7.48 -2.88 7.00
N THR A 23 6.97 -1.88 7.74
CA THR A 23 7.58 -0.53 7.77
C THR A 23 7.87 0.02 9.16
N GLY A 24 7.40 -0.60 10.23
CA GLY A 24 7.49 -0.08 11.59
C GLY A 24 6.58 1.11 11.90
N VAL A 25 5.87 1.64 10.90
CA VAL A 25 4.96 2.77 11.06
C VAL A 25 3.67 2.32 11.76
N VAL A 26 3.22 3.08 12.76
CA VAL A 26 1.95 2.81 13.43
C VAL A 26 0.84 3.57 12.72
N ALA A 27 -0.20 2.88 12.27
CA ALA A 27 -1.40 3.52 11.71
C ALA A 27 -2.38 3.95 12.83
N ALA A 28 -2.84 5.20 12.80
CA ALA A 28 -3.90 5.72 13.66
C ALA A 28 -5.31 5.40 13.13
N SER A 29 -5.45 5.25 11.82
CA SER A 29 -6.72 4.89 11.17
C SER A 29 -6.45 4.15 9.86
N ALA A 30 -7.38 3.28 9.48
CA ALA A 30 -7.40 2.59 8.19
C ALA A 30 -8.83 2.62 7.64
N GLU A 31 -8.99 3.01 6.37
CA GLU A 31 -10.28 3.13 5.70
C GLU A 31 -10.27 2.34 4.39
N LEU A 32 -11.16 1.36 4.26
CA LEU A 32 -11.38 0.61 3.02
C LEU A 32 -12.08 1.50 1.99
N VAL A 33 -11.48 1.64 0.81
CA VAL A 33 -11.93 2.61 -0.21
C VAL A 33 -12.30 1.99 -1.55
N ALA A 34 -11.79 0.80 -1.86
CA ALA A 34 -12.18 0.05 -3.05
C ALA A 34 -11.81 -1.44 -2.92
N SER A 35 -12.35 -2.25 -3.82
CA SER A 35 -11.87 -3.61 -4.05
C SER A 35 -11.56 -3.81 -5.53
N GLN A 36 -10.62 -4.71 -5.82
CA GLN A 36 -10.23 -5.06 -7.18
C GLN A 36 -10.05 -6.57 -7.31
N PRO A 37 -10.62 -7.22 -8.34
CA PRO A 37 -10.19 -8.57 -8.69
C PRO A 37 -8.73 -8.53 -9.16
N TRP A 38 -7.91 -9.43 -8.63
CA TRP A 38 -6.53 -9.59 -9.03
C TRP A 38 -6.33 -10.96 -9.66
N PRO A 39 -6.31 -11.05 -11.00
CA PRO A 39 -6.26 -12.33 -11.72
C PRO A 39 -4.88 -13.01 -11.65
N CYS A 40 -3.87 -12.30 -11.14
CA CYS A 40 -2.49 -12.77 -11.05
C CYS A 40 -2.07 -12.95 -9.57
N GLY A 41 -2.88 -13.69 -8.80
CA GLY A 41 -2.55 -14.04 -7.42
C GLY A 41 -1.39 -15.03 -7.32
N ARG A 42 -1.09 -15.50 -6.11
CA ARG A 42 -0.03 -16.49 -5.91
C ARG A 42 -0.38 -17.82 -6.62
N GLY A 43 0.32 -18.10 -7.72
CA GLY A 43 0.10 -19.31 -8.52
C GLY A 43 -0.98 -19.12 -9.58
N ALA A 44 -1.98 -20.00 -9.59
CA ALA A 44 -3.09 -19.98 -10.56
C ALA A 44 -4.43 -19.48 -9.95
N SER A 45 -4.39 -18.90 -8.74
CA SER A 45 -5.59 -18.37 -8.06
C SER A 45 -5.83 -16.90 -8.39
N CYS A 46 -7.11 -16.55 -8.49
CA CYS A 46 -7.54 -15.16 -8.44
C CYS A 46 -7.63 -14.71 -6.98
N GLU A 47 -7.16 -13.50 -6.69
CA GLU A 47 -7.26 -12.86 -5.37
C GLU A 47 -8.18 -11.63 -5.47
N VAL A 48 -8.56 -11.07 -4.32
CA VAL A 48 -9.26 -9.79 -4.26
C VAL A 48 -8.38 -8.82 -3.48
N MET A 49 -7.93 -7.76 -4.15
CA MET A 49 -7.23 -6.66 -3.51
C MET A 49 -8.24 -5.75 -2.83
N LEU A 50 -8.00 -5.43 -1.57
CA LEU A 50 -8.79 -4.49 -0.80
C LEU A 50 -7.94 -3.23 -0.60
N ALA A 51 -8.32 -2.16 -1.29
CA ALA A 51 -7.56 -0.92 -1.28
C ALA A 51 -7.91 -0.11 -0.03
N VAL A 52 -6.91 0.20 0.79
CA VAL A 52 -7.08 0.87 2.08
C VAL A 52 -6.20 2.12 2.15
N PHE A 53 -6.76 3.23 2.63
CA PHE A 53 -5.95 4.36 3.08
C PHE A 53 -5.65 4.25 4.57
N ALA A 54 -4.38 4.11 4.91
CA ALA A 54 -3.89 4.17 6.28
C ALA A 54 -3.26 5.54 6.58
N ARG A 55 -3.53 6.08 7.77
CA ARG A 55 -2.92 7.33 8.26
C ARG A 55 -1.95 6.99 9.37
N ALA A 56 -0.69 7.40 9.23
CA ALA A 56 0.29 7.27 10.28
C ALA A 56 -0.14 8.04 11.54
N ALA A 57 0.14 7.46 12.70
CA ALA A 57 -0.11 8.07 13.99
C ALA A 57 0.91 9.20 14.23
N PRO A 58 0.46 10.39 14.66
CA PRO A 58 1.37 11.49 14.96
C PRO A 58 2.46 11.09 15.97
N GLY A 59 3.72 11.26 15.58
CA GLY A 59 4.89 10.89 16.40
C GLY A 59 5.32 9.42 16.30
N ALA A 60 4.68 8.62 15.45
CA ALA A 60 5.03 7.22 15.19
C ALA A 60 5.23 6.94 13.69
N GLU A 61 5.78 7.92 12.97
CA GLU A 61 6.06 7.86 11.52
C GLU A 61 7.47 7.35 11.19
N ALA A 62 8.26 6.98 12.21
CA ALA A 62 9.58 6.43 12.01
C ALA A 62 9.51 5.12 11.23
N ILE A 63 10.29 5.02 10.16
CA ILE A 63 10.35 3.84 9.31
C ILE A 63 11.47 2.94 9.82
N ASP A 64 11.12 1.68 10.06
CA ASP A 64 12.04 0.60 10.36
C ASP A 64 11.57 -0.68 9.63
N VAL A 65 12.20 -0.96 8.49
CA VAL A 65 11.90 -2.14 7.65
C VAL A 65 12.56 -3.43 8.18
N HIS A 66 13.22 -3.38 9.35
CA HIS A 66 13.95 -4.51 9.95
C HIS A 66 13.52 -4.83 11.40
N GLY A 67 12.73 -3.97 12.05
CA GLY A 67 12.59 -3.96 13.51
C GLY A 67 11.39 -4.68 14.14
N HIS A 68 10.31 -4.96 13.41
CA HIS A 68 9.05 -5.47 13.99
C HIS A 68 8.76 -6.92 13.57
N GLY A 69 9.34 -7.89 14.28
CA GLY A 69 9.33 -9.29 13.89
C GLY A 69 7.97 -10.01 13.97
N GLN A 70 7.60 -10.70 12.88
CA GLN A 70 7.39 -12.16 12.81
C GLN A 70 7.68 -12.63 11.36
N ALA A 71 8.34 -13.79 11.23
CA ALA A 71 8.48 -14.65 10.04
C ALA A 71 8.81 -14.06 8.63
N GLY A 72 9.35 -12.84 8.50
CA GLY A 72 9.69 -12.29 7.19
C GLY A 72 10.68 -11.12 7.23
N GLY A 73 11.86 -11.32 7.80
CA GLY A 73 12.92 -10.32 7.64
C GLY A 73 13.24 -10.13 6.15
N GLY A 74 12.96 -8.94 5.61
CA GLY A 74 13.37 -8.54 4.25
C GLY A 74 12.28 -8.52 3.17
N GLU A 75 10.99 -8.39 3.51
CA GLU A 75 9.95 -8.22 2.48
C GLU A 75 10.09 -6.90 1.69
N LEU A 76 10.47 -5.83 2.36
CA LEU A 76 10.84 -4.56 1.74
C LEU A 76 12.35 -4.35 1.81
N GLU A 77 12.95 -3.99 0.67
CA GLU A 77 14.35 -3.55 0.62
C GLU A 77 14.51 -2.09 1.10
N GLU A 78 13.54 -1.23 0.80
CA GLU A 78 13.54 0.19 1.16
C GLU A 78 12.09 0.66 1.38
N ALA A 79 11.88 1.52 2.38
CA ALA A 79 10.66 2.28 2.55
C ALA A 79 10.99 3.75 2.85
N ARG A 80 10.21 4.68 2.30
CA ARG A 80 10.40 6.11 2.53
C ARG A 80 9.11 6.90 2.37
N TRP A 81 9.10 8.07 3.01
CA TRP A 81 8.04 9.06 2.82
C TRP A 81 8.22 9.83 1.52
N PHE A 82 7.12 10.10 0.84
CA PHE A 82 7.08 10.91 -0.38
C PHE A 82 6.09 12.07 -0.20
N ASP A 83 6.47 13.24 -0.69
CA ASP A 83 5.57 14.38 -0.77
C ASP A 83 4.72 14.33 -2.06
N ARG A 84 3.71 15.23 -2.15
CA ARG A 84 2.81 15.27 -3.32
C ARG A 84 3.55 15.54 -4.63
N PRO A 85 4.50 16.50 -4.72
CA PRO A 85 5.30 16.70 -5.92
C PRO A 85 6.08 15.45 -6.36
N ALA A 86 6.69 14.72 -5.43
CA ALA A 86 7.40 13.48 -5.75
C ALA A 86 6.44 12.42 -6.30
N VAL A 87 5.26 12.24 -5.69
CA VAL A 87 4.25 11.29 -6.19
C VAL A 87 3.74 11.69 -7.57
N THR A 88 3.52 12.98 -7.86
CA THR A 88 3.15 13.45 -9.21
C THR A 88 4.22 13.08 -10.24
N LYS A 89 5.50 13.22 -9.91
CA LYS A 89 6.60 12.81 -10.80
C LYS A 89 6.61 11.30 -11.02
N ILE A 90 6.46 10.52 -9.95
CA ILE A 90 6.46 9.04 -10.01
C ILE A 90 5.29 8.51 -10.85
N LEU A 91 4.08 9.06 -10.68
CA LEU A 91 2.90 8.69 -11.48
C LEU A 91 3.07 9.01 -12.98
N SER A 92 3.92 9.99 -13.31
CA SER A 92 4.24 10.36 -14.70
C SER A 92 5.42 9.56 -15.27
N THR A 93 6.08 8.73 -14.46
CA THR A 93 7.27 7.96 -14.85
C THR A 93 6.83 6.64 -15.49
N PRO A 94 7.31 6.31 -16.71
CA PRO A 94 6.98 5.03 -17.35
C PRO A 94 7.45 3.82 -16.53
N PRO A 95 6.65 2.74 -16.43
CA PRO A 95 7.07 1.50 -15.78
C PRO A 95 8.33 0.90 -16.41
N GLY A 96 9.20 0.30 -15.59
CA GLY A 96 10.40 -0.42 -16.04
C GLY A 96 11.61 0.48 -16.37
N GLY A 97 11.53 1.77 -16.09
CA GLY A 97 12.65 2.70 -16.21
C GLY A 97 13.68 2.59 -15.08
N LYS A 98 14.76 3.39 -15.18
CA LYS A 98 15.80 3.52 -14.12
C LYS A 98 15.33 4.37 -12.93
N ASP A 99 14.39 5.28 -13.17
CA ASP A 99 13.76 6.09 -12.13
C ASP A 99 12.67 5.30 -11.41
N ILE A 100 12.26 5.76 -10.23
CA ILE A 100 11.18 5.12 -9.48
C ILE A 100 9.84 5.27 -10.20
N TRP A 101 9.19 4.14 -10.41
CA TRP A 101 7.91 4.01 -11.09
C TRP A 101 6.94 3.20 -10.22
N VAL A 102 5.66 3.26 -10.57
CA VAL A 102 4.59 2.52 -9.88
C VAL A 102 3.86 1.62 -10.87
N PRO A 103 3.14 0.59 -10.40
CA PRO A 103 2.33 -0.25 -11.26
C PRO A 103 1.43 0.55 -12.22
N ALA A 104 1.10 -0.06 -13.36
CA ALA A 104 0.29 0.58 -14.39
C ALA A 104 -1.11 0.96 -13.88
N ALA A 105 -1.79 1.85 -14.61
CA ALA A 105 -3.08 2.43 -14.23
C ALA A 105 -4.26 1.44 -14.13
N PHE A 106 -4.04 0.14 -14.29
CA PHE A 106 -5.04 -0.87 -13.95
C PHE A 106 -4.90 -1.36 -12.50
N ALA A 107 -3.76 -1.16 -11.83
CA ALA A 107 -3.50 -1.73 -10.51
C ALA A 107 -4.03 -0.85 -9.38
N ALA A 108 -4.62 -1.46 -8.33
CA ALA A 108 -5.13 -0.75 -7.16
C ALA A 108 -4.08 0.19 -6.53
N ALA A 109 -2.81 -0.22 -6.49
CA ALA A 109 -1.71 0.61 -5.98
C ALA A 109 -1.57 1.95 -6.73
N HIS A 110 -1.74 1.94 -8.06
CA HIS A 110 -1.71 3.15 -8.88
C HIS A 110 -2.82 4.11 -8.46
N HIS A 111 -4.03 3.59 -8.32
CA HIS A 111 -5.19 4.41 -8.01
C HIS A 111 -5.20 4.91 -6.56
N LEU A 112 -4.66 4.15 -5.60
CA LEU A 112 -4.43 4.64 -4.23
C LEU A 112 -3.49 5.86 -4.24
N LEU A 113 -2.37 5.78 -4.96
CA LEU A 113 -1.43 6.90 -5.07
C LEU A 113 -2.04 8.11 -5.80
N ALA A 114 -2.74 7.88 -6.91
CA ALA A 114 -3.42 8.95 -7.64
C ALA A 114 -4.53 9.61 -6.80
N GLY A 115 -5.34 8.83 -6.09
CA GLY A 115 -6.36 9.35 -5.17
C GLY A 115 -5.75 10.19 -4.06
N TRP A 116 -4.70 9.68 -3.41
CA TRP A 116 -3.97 10.42 -2.38
C TRP A 116 -3.41 11.74 -2.94
N GLN A 117 -2.75 11.71 -4.11
CA GLN A 117 -2.16 12.87 -4.78
C GLN A 117 -3.19 13.95 -5.13
N GLN A 118 -4.43 13.57 -5.44
CA GLN A 118 -5.54 14.48 -5.71
C GLN A 118 -6.24 14.98 -4.44
N GLY A 119 -5.93 14.38 -3.28
CA GLY A 119 -6.62 14.68 -2.02
C GLY A 119 -8.00 14.02 -1.91
N SER A 120 -8.27 13.03 -2.75
CA SER A 120 -9.51 12.24 -2.72
C SER A 120 -9.32 11.00 -1.85
N ALA A 121 -10.21 10.81 -0.88
CA ALA A 121 -10.33 9.54 -0.16
C ALA A 121 -11.02 8.46 -1.01
N ARG A 122 -11.56 8.81 -2.19
CA ARG A 122 -12.18 7.86 -3.11
C ARG A 122 -11.22 7.51 -4.24
N VAL A 123 -11.05 6.22 -4.44
CA VAL A 123 -10.40 5.64 -5.61
C VAL A 123 -11.48 5.59 -6.72
N PRO A 124 -11.21 6.06 -7.95
CA PRO A 124 -12.15 5.88 -9.07
C PRO A 124 -12.54 4.41 -9.19
N SER A 125 -13.74 4.12 -9.70
CA SER A 125 -14.18 2.73 -9.94
C SER A 125 -13.10 1.99 -10.72
N LEU A 126 -12.47 1.02 -10.04
CA LEU A 126 -11.47 0.15 -10.64
C LEU A 126 -12.19 -0.68 -11.74
N PRO A 127 -11.58 -0.84 -12.92
CA PRO A 127 -12.19 -1.58 -14.02
C PRO A 127 -12.45 -3.06 -13.68
#